data_AF-A0A8J4FZI9-F1
#
_entry.id   AF-A0A8J4FZI9-F1
#
_cell.length_a   1.000
_cell.length_b   1.000
_cell.length_c   1.000
_cell.angle_alpha   90.00
_cell.angle_beta   90.00
_cell.angle_gamma   90.00
#
_symmetry.space_group_name_H-M   'P 1'
#
loop_
_entity.id
_entity.type
_entity.pdbx_description
1 polymer ?
#
loop_
_entity_poly.entity_id
_entity_poly.type
_entity_poly.pdbx_seq_one_letter_code
_entity_poly.pdbx_strand_id
1 'polypeptide(L)'
;MAAMLASEPVIIHSEALGFNADCAEFCPHPGLNYLLALGTYQLVEETQERVGRCYLRALQLGGAGDQPQGSINAGSLDMPGIFDLKWRPTACDAQNAILGAALADGTVRLMEVVAVSENAAVETLPELRLQSQVAACSSGMCLSLDWQVGYGSVEARIATSSSAGTLSLLQVFRLLT
;
A
#
# COMPACT_ATOMS: atom_id res chain seq x y z
N MET A 1 1.56 -37.95 15.76
CA MET A 1 0.90 -36.63 15.86
C MET A 1 1.96 -35.67 16.39
N ALA A 2 2.71 -35.02 15.50
CA ALA A 2 3.81 -34.13 15.90
C ALA A 2 3.20 -32.82 16.40
N ALA A 3 3.47 -32.46 17.65
CA ALA A 3 3.13 -31.15 18.17
C ALA A 3 3.93 -30.11 17.38
N MET A 4 3.24 -29.23 16.63
CA MET A 4 3.86 -27.99 16.19
C MET A 4 4.18 -27.19 17.45
N LEU A 5 5.45 -27.17 17.84
CA LEU A 5 5.95 -26.22 18.83
C LEU A 5 5.72 -24.83 18.23
N ALA A 6 4.86 -24.03 18.86
CA ALA A 6 4.74 -22.62 18.52
C ALA A 6 6.11 -21.98 18.76
N SER A 7 6.79 -21.60 17.69
CA SER A 7 8.03 -20.83 17.76
C SER A 7 7.69 -19.40 18.16
N GLU A 8 8.50 -18.80 19.03
CA GLU A 8 8.41 -17.38 19.36
C GLU A 8 8.53 -16.51 18.11
N PRO A 9 7.90 -15.33 18.08
CA PRO A 9 8.10 -14.36 17.00
C PRO A 9 9.58 -14.00 16.86
N VAL A 10 10.11 -14.06 15.64
CA VAL A 10 11.51 -13.77 15.33
C VAL A 10 11.60 -12.81 14.14
N ILE A 11 12.58 -11.90 14.19
CA ILE A 11 12.91 -11.04 13.06
C ILE A 11 13.66 -11.88 12.02
N ILE A 12 13.05 -12.04 10.85
CA ILE A 12 13.62 -12.81 9.73
C ILE A 12 14.22 -11.91 8.63
N HIS A 13 13.90 -10.62 8.66
CA HIS A 13 14.40 -9.64 7.71
C HIS A 13 14.35 -8.23 8.32
N SER A 14 15.33 -7.39 7.98
CA SER A 14 15.36 -5.97 8.30
C SER A 14 16.13 -5.24 7.21
N GLU A 15 15.61 -4.10 6.75
CA GLU A 15 16.26 -3.22 5.78
C GLU A 15 16.15 -1.76 6.23
N ALA A 16 17.04 -0.90 5.73
CA ALA A 16 16.92 0.55 5.90
C ALA A 16 16.21 1.16 4.69
N LEU A 17 15.31 2.11 4.93
CA LEU A 17 14.62 2.86 3.87
C LEU A 17 15.23 4.26 3.74
N GLY A 18 14.97 4.92 2.61
CA GLY A 18 15.45 6.29 2.36
C GLY A 18 14.80 7.39 3.22
N PHE A 19 13.67 7.08 3.88
CA PHE A 19 12.92 7.94 4.78
C PHE A 19 12.40 7.11 5.96
N ASN A 20 11.86 7.73 7.02
CA ASN A 20 11.33 6.98 8.15
C ASN A 20 10.15 6.10 7.72
N ALA A 21 10.19 4.82 8.07
CA ALA A 21 9.08 3.89 7.86
C ALA A 21 7.93 4.25 8.82
N ASP A 22 6.72 4.40 8.28
CA ASP A 22 5.55 4.83 9.05
C ASP A 22 4.45 3.76 9.07
N CYS A 23 4.09 3.24 7.90
CA CYS A 23 3.06 2.22 7.77
C CYS A 23 3.48 1.08 6.81
N ALA A 24 2.89 -0.09 7.00
CA ALA A 24 3.19 -1.30 6.23
C ALA A 24 1.94 -2.18 6.10
N GLU A 25 1.69 -2.74 4.92
CA GLU A 25 0.52 -3.58 4.68
C GLU A 25 0.76 -4.65 3.61
N PHE A 26 0.50 -5.91 3.98
CA PHE A 26 0.52 -7.03 3.03
C PHE A 26 -0.69 -6.97 2.10
N CYS A 27 -0.48 -7.26 0.82
CA CYS A 27 -1.56 -7.31 -0.15
C CYS A 27 -2.52 -8.48 0.16
N PRO A 28 -3.82 -8.23 0.37
CA PRO A 28 -4.78 -9.30 0.63
C PRO A 28 -5.21 -10.02 -0.66
N HIS A 29 -4.89 -9.46 -1.83
CA HIS A 29 -5.37 -9.96 -3.11
C HIS A 29 -4.78 -11.35 -3.40
N PRO A 30 -5.62 -12.37 -3.71
CA PRO A 30 -5.15 -13.69 -4.07
C PRO A 30 -4.11 -13.64 -5.19
N GLY A 31 -3.01 -14.36 -5.01
CA GLY A 31 -1.91 -14.41 -5.99
C GLY A 31 -0.92 -13.25 -5.90
N LEU A 32 -1.22 -12.21 -5.10
CA LEU A 32 -0.32 -11.08 -4.85
C LEU A 32 0.05 -10.94 -3.37
N ASN A 33 -0.29 -11.93 -2.53
CA ASN A 33 -0.06 -11.94 -1.09
C ASN A 33 1.41 -11.87 -0.66
N TYR A 34 2.33 -12.10 -1.60
CA TYR A 34 3.76 -11.92 -1.42
C TYR A 34 4.19 -10.44 -1.49
N LEU A 35 3.29 -9.54 -1.87
CA LEU A 35 3.55 -8.11 -1.94
C LEU A 35 3.32 -7.43 -0.59
N LEU A 36 4.27 -6.58 -0.22
CA LEU A 36 4.22 -5.70 0.93
C LEU A 36 4.33 -4.25 0.46
N ALA A 37 3.32 -3.45 0.77
CA ALA A 37 3.39 -2.00 0.60
C ALA A 37 3.97 -1.36 1.87
N LEU A 38 4.87 -0.41 1.71
CA LEU A 38 5.48 0.36 2.81
C LEU A 38 5.32 1.85 2.52
N GLY A 39 4.75 2.57 3.47
CA GLY A 39 4.65 4.02 3.42
C GLY A 39 5.72 4.66 4.28
N THR A 40 6.35 5.72 3.77
CA THR A 40 7.29 6.52 4.53
C THR A 40 6.86 7.96 4.70
N TYR A 41 7.45 8.57 5.72
CA TYR A 41 7.18 9.93 6.12
C TYR A 41 8.44 10.61 6.66
N GLN A 42 8.73 11.82 6.18
CA GLN A 42 9.81 12.67 6.67
C GLN A 42 9.38 14.14 6.63
N LEU A 43 9.57 14.85 7.75
CA LEU A 43 9.52 16.31 7.76
C LEU A 43 10.90 16.85 7.36
N VAL A 44 10.96 17.66 6.32
CA VAL A 44 12.14 18.45 5.95
C VAL A 44 12.10 19.73 6.77
N GLU A 45 13.03 19.90 7.70
CA GLU A 45 12.97 21.01 8.67
C GLU A 45 13.15 22.38 8.01
N GLU A 46 13.93 22.46 6.94
CA GLU A 46 14.24 23.71 6.25
C GLU A 46 13.04 24.26 5.48
N THR A 47 12.32 23.39 4.78
CA THR A 47 11.17 23.77 3.93
C THR A 47 9.83 23.58 4.64
N GLN A 48 9.81 22.90 5.78
CA GLN A 48 8.61 22.42 6.48
C GLN A 48 7.74 21.49 5.60
N GLU A 49 8.31 20.93 4.54
CA GLU A 49 7.62 19.98 3.67
C GLU A 49 7.59 18.59 4.28
N ARG A 50 6.48 17.88 4.10
CA ARG A 50 6.31 16.49 4.53
C ARG A 50 6.39 15.59 3.30
N VAL A 51 7.52 14.94 3.11
CA VAL A 51 7.81 14.07 1.97
C VAL A 51 7.70 12.59 2.36
N GLY A 52 7.47 11.74 1.37
CA GLY A 52 7.31 10.32 1.55
C GLY A 52 7.55 9.54 0.26
N ARG A 53 7.52 8.22 0.39
CA ARG A 53 7.64 7.28 -0.71
C ARG A 53 6.85 6.03 -0.39
N CYS A 54 6.03 5.60 -1.32
CA CYS A 54 5.39 4.29 -1.25
C CYS A 54 6.32 3.27 -1.91
N TYR A 55 6.79 2.28 -1.16
CA TYR A 55 7.57 1.17 -1.69
C TYR A 55 6.67 -0.06 -1.85
N LEU A 56 6.90 -0.80 -2.92
CA LEU A 56 6.37 -2.14 -3.11
C LEU A 56 7.52 -3.15 -3.02
N ARG A 57 7.39 -4.11 -2.12
CA ARG A 57 8.35 -5.20 -1.93
C ARG A 57 7.71 -6.53 -2.28
N ALA A 58 8.45 -7.37 -3.00
CA ALA A 58 8.10 -8.77 -3.19
C ALA A 58 8.89 -9.60 -2.17
N LEU A 59 8.18 -10.22 -1.23
CA LEU A 59 8.75 -11.10 -0.24
C LEU A 59 8.64 -12.53 -0.74
N GLN A 60 9.78 -13.15 -1.06
CA GLN A 60 9.81 -14.52 -1.51
C GLN A 60 9.60 -15.44 -0.30
N LEU A 61 8.44 -16.09 -0.24
CA LEU A 61 8.26 -17.22 0.65
C LEU A 61 9.23 -18.31 0.18
N GLY A 62 10.24 -18.63 1.00
CA GLY A 62 11.04 -19.82 0.77
C GLY A 62 10.12 -21.04 0.65
N GLY A 63 10.50 -22.02 -0.18
CA GLY A 63 9.77 -23.30 -0.25
C GLY A 63 9.57 -23.89 1.14
N ALA A 64 8.59 -24.78 1.32
CA ALA A 64 8.26 -25.36 2.63
C ALA A 64 9.51 -25.90 3.37
N GLY A 65 10.00 -25.13 4.35
CA GLY A 65 11.22 -25.42 5.12
C GLY A 65 12.33 -24.37 5.03
N ASP A 66 12.29 -23.45 4.06
CA ASP A 66 13.27 -22.39 3.89
C ASP A 66 12.85 -21.09 4.60
N GLN A 67 13.83 -20.42 5.22
CA GLN A 67 13.68 -19.05 5.71
C GLN A 67 13.35 -18.14 4.51
N PRO A 68 12.53 -17.09 4.69
CA PRO A 68 12.21 -16.16 3.61
C PRO A 68 13.49 -15.60 2.99
N GLN A 69 13.64 -15.82 1.68
CA GLN A 69 14.83 -15.42 0.94
C GLN A 69 14.67 -13.97 0.49
N GLY A 70 15.02 -13.05 1.38
CA GLY A 70 15.15 -11.63 1.07
C GLY A 70 13.87 -10.93 0.61
N SER A 71 13.98 -9.61 0.49
CA SER A 71 12.95 -8.72 -0.05
C SER A 71 13.50 -8.18 -1.37
N ILE A 72 12.77 -8.36 -2.47
CA ILE A 72 13.13 -7.78 -3.76
C ILE A 72 12.33 -6.49 -3.94
N ASN A 73 12.99 -5.41 -4.33
CA ASN A 73 12.31 -4.16 -4.65
C ASN A 73 11.48 -4.36 -5.93
N ALA A 74 10.15 -4.30 -5.80
CA ALA A 74 9.22 -4.43 -6.91
C ALA A 74 8.90 -3.06 -7.54
N GLY A 75 9.02 -1.97 -6.77
CA GLY A 75 8.89 -0.61 -7.27
C GLY A 75 8.76 0.43 -6.16
N SER A 76 8.74 1.70 -6.54
CA SER A 76 8.43 2.78 -5.61
C SER A 76 7.87 4.01 -6.29
N LEU A 77 7.05 4.78 -5.56
CA LEU A 77 6.46 6.04 -6.02
C LEU A 77 6.68 7.14 -4.98
N ASP A 78 7.33 8.23 -5.39
CA ASP A 78 7.48 9.43 -4.56
C ASP A 78 6.13 10.14 -4.39
N MET A 79 5.84 10.57 -3.16
CA MET A 79 4.61 11.27 -2.82
C MET A 79 4.78 12.11 -1.55
N PRO A 80 3.82 12.94 -1.16
CA PRO A 80 3.81 13.53 0.17
C PRO A 80 3.86 12.45 1.26
N GLY A 81 4.26 12.84 2.46
CA GLY A 81 4.37 11.93 3.60
C GLY A 81 3.11 11.07 3.79
N ILE A 82 3.31 9.77 3.98
CA ILE A 82 2.23 8.77 4.00
C ILE A 82 1.97 8.39 5.46
N PHE A 83 0.71 8.51 5.90
CA PHE A 83 0.30 8.18 7.27
C PHE A 83 -0.46 6.86 7.36
N ASP A 84 -1.12 6.45 6.28
CA ASP A 84 -1.83 5.17 6.24
C ASP A 84 -1.90 4.63 4.82
N LEU A 85 -1.84 3.30 4.73
CA LEU A 85 -1.97 2.52 3.52
C LEU A 85 -3.03 1.45 3.77
N LYS A 86 -4.03 1.37 2.89
CA LYS A 86 -4.99 0.26 2.87
C LYS A 86 -5.26 -0.28 1.49
N TRP A 87 -5.04 -1.57 1.32
CA TRP A 87 -5.50 -2.33 0.18
C TRP A 87 -7.03 -2.38 0.17
N ARG A 88 -7.63 -2.14 -0.99
CA ARG A 88 -9.05 -2.36 -1.20
C ARG A 88 -9.35 -3.86 -0.96
N PRO A 89 -10.31 -4.20 -0.08
CA PRO A 89 -10.73 -5.59 0.10
C PRO A 89 -11.22 -6.21 -1.21
N THR A 90 -10.86 -7.47 -1.45
CA THR A 90 -11.30 -8.22 -2.63
C THR A 90 -12.79 -8.55 -2.53
N ALA A 91 -13.64 -7.77 -3.19
CA ALA A 91 -15.06 -8.05 -3.33
C ALA A 91 -15.35 -8.64 -4.72
N CYS A 92 -14.97 -9.91 -4.93
CA CYS A 92 -15.20 -10.71 -6.15
C CYS A 92 -14.52 -10.19 -7.44
N ASP A 93 -14.03 -11.11 -8.29
CA ASP A 93 -13.51 -10.98 -9.68
C ASP A 93 -12.67 -9.76 -10.09
N ALA A 94 -12.30 -8.88 -9.16
CA ALA A 94 -11.42 -7.76 -9.40
C ALA A 94 -10.07 -8.30 -9.87
N GLN A 95 -9.65 -7.92 -11.08
CA GLN A 95 -8.39 -8.39 -11.65
C GLN A 95 -7.18 -7.72 -11.01
N ASN A 96 -7.35 -6.51 -10.46
CA ASN A 96 -6.25 -5.64 -10.08
C ASN A 96 -6.31 -5.29 -8.59
N ALA A 97 -5.14 -5.32 -7.94
CA ALA A 97 -4.98 -4.89 -6.56
C ALA A 97 -4.86 -3.35 -6.48
N ILE A 98 -5.74 -2.73 -5.71
CA ILE A 98 -5.79 -1.28 -5.52
C ILE A 98 -5.36 -0.94 -4.10
N LEU A 99 -4.42 -0.01 -3.98
CA LEU A 99 -3.91 0.53 -2.72
C LEU A 99 -4.38 1.97 -2.56
N GLY A 100 -4.98 2.29 -1.41
CA GLY A 100 -5.26 3.66 -1.00
C GLY A 100 -4.15 4.18 -0.09
N ALA A 101 -3.81 5.47 -0.21
CA ALA A 101 -2.89 6.16 0.68
C ALA A 101 -3.51 7.46 1.25
N ALA A 102 -3.36 7.68 2.56
CA ALA A 102 -3.71 8.93 3.24
C ALA A 102 -2.45 9.78 3.44
N LEU A 103 -2.46 11.01 2.90
CA LEU A 103 -1.24 11.79 2.71
C LEU A 103 -1.22 13.13 3.46
N ALA A 104 0.01 13.60 3.68
CA ALA A 104 0.32 14.86 4.34
C ALA A 104 -0.09 16.14 3.58
N ASP A 105 -0.41 16.05 2.29
CA ASP A 105 -0.95 17.17 1.52
C ASP A 105 -2.49 17.28 1.60
N GLY A 106 -3.12 16.46 2.46
CA GLY A 106 -4.58 16.43 2.61
C GLY A 106 -5.27 15.63 1.51
N THR A 107 -4.52 14.93 0.66
CA THR A 107 -5.09 14.06 -0.38
C THR A 107 -5.19 12.60 0.07
N VAL A 108 -6.17 11.91 -0.53
CA VAL A 108 -6.18 10.46 -0.64
C VAL A 108 -5.81 10.10 -2.07
N ARG A 109 -4.85 9.19 -2.25
CA ARG A 109 -4.41 8.71 -3.57
C ARG A 109 -4.66 7.23 -3.73
N LEU A 110 -5.10 6.84 -4.91
CA LEU A 110 -5.34 5.44 -5.28
C LEU A 110 -4.29 5.00 -6.28
N MET A 111 -3.65 3.89 -6.00
CA MET A 111 -2.65 3.26 -6.86
C MET A 111 -3.07 1.85 -7.21
N GLU A 112 -2.64 1.38 -8.36
CA GLU A 112 -2.89 0.03 -8.84
C GLU A 112 -1.57 -0.72 -9.01
N VAL A 113 -1.57 -2.01 -8.67
CA VAL A 113 -0.49 -2.91 -9.04
C VAL A 113 -0.62 -3.29 -10.51
N VAL A 114 0.41 -2.97 -11.29
CA VAL A 114 0.51 -3.32 -12.72
C VAL A 114 1.69 -4.24 -12.97
N ALA A 115 1.52 -5.22 -13.87
CA ALA A 115 2.63 -6.00 -14.38
C ALA A 115 3.33 -5.20 -15.50
N VAL A 116 4.63 -4.98 -15.38
CA VAL A 116 5.40 -4.26 -16.41
C VAL A 116 5.99 -5.27 -17.40
N SER A 117 5.52 -5.28 -18.65
CA SER A 117 6.14 -6.08 -19.72
C SER A 117 6.92 -5.18 -20.67
N GLU A 118 8.25 -5.23 -20.63
CA GLU A 118 9.08 -4.64 -21.70
C GLU A 118 9.64 -5.68 -22.68
N ASN A 119 9.68 -6.98 -22.36
CA ASN A 119 9.95 -8.07 -23.30
C ASN A 119 9.67 -9.43 -22.64
N ALA A 120 9.17 -10.40 -23.40
CA ALA A 120 8.70 -11.72 -22.92
C ALA A 120 9.79 -12.65 -22.32
N ALA A 121 11.00 -12.16 -22.06
CA ALA A 121 12.16 -12.95 -21.67
C ALA A 121 12.69 -12.68 -20.24
N VAL A 122 12.12 -11.71 -19.52
CA VAL A 122 12.54 -11.35 -18.14
C VAL A 122 11.35 -11.49 -17.21
N GLU A 123 11.54 -12.15 -16.06
CA GLU A 123 10.53 -12.20 -14.99
C GLU A 123 10.15 -10.77 -14.58
N THR A 124 8.86 -10.44 -14.68
CA THR A 124 8.37 -9.08 -14.50
C THR A 124 8.01 -8.84 -13.04
N LEU A 125 8.59 -7.80 -12.44
CA LEU A 125 8.20 -7.38 -11.10
C LEU A 125 6.99 -6.43 -11.19
N PRO A 126 6.02 -6.55 -10.27
CA PRO A 126 4.86 -5.67 -10.23
C PRO A 126 5.25 -4.28 -9.73
N GLU A 127 4.65 -3.23 -10.29
CA GLU A 127 4.87 -1.84 -9.89
C GLU A 127 3.57 -1.16 -9.45
N LEU A 128 3.68 -0.07 -8.69
CA LEU A 128 2.55 0.79 -8.34
C LEU A 128 2.39 1.92 -9.35
N ARG A 129 1.18 2.04 -9.91
CA ARG A 129 0.81 3.15 -10.80
C ARG A 129 -0.27 4.01 -10.15
N LEU A 130 -0.07 5.32 -10.11
CA LEU A 130 -1.10 6.27 -9.65
C LEU A 130 -2.30 6.22 -10.60
N GLN A 131 -3.49 5.95 -10.05
CA GLN A 131 -4.75 5.90 -10.78
C GLN A 131 -5.54 7.21 -10.61
N SER A 132 -5.70 7.65 -9.37
CA SER A 132 -6.51 8.84 -9.06
C SER A 132 -6.11 9.46 -7.73
N GLN A 133 -6.57 10.69 -7.50
CA GLN A 133 -6.38 11.41 -6.26
C GLN A 133 -7.57 12.30 -5.96
N VAL A 134 -7.81 12.55 -4.67
CA VAL A 134 -8.85 13.49 -4.20
C VAL A 134 -8.34 14.28 -3.01
N ALA A 135 -8.55 15.59 -3.03
CA ALA A 135 -8.30 16.45 -1.86
C ALA A 135 -9.43 16.25 -0.85
N ALA A 136 -9.19 15.41 0.16
CA ALA A 136 -10.19 15.07 1.18
C ALA A 136 -10.13 16.01 2.40
N CYS A 137 -9.05 16.78 2.53
CA CYS A 137 -8.89 17.86 3.49
C CYS A 137 -8.17 19.04 2.83
N SER A 138 -8.75 20.25 2.85
CA SER A 138 -8.16 21.45 2.23
C SER A 138 -7.24 22.24 3.17
N SER A 139 -7.28 21.97 4.48
CA SER A 139 -6.53 22.73 5.49
C SER A 139 -5.82 21.83 6.51
N GLY A 140 -5.40 20.64 6.08
CA GLY A 140 -4.76 19.66 6.94
C GLY A 140 -4.30 18.42 6.19
N MET A 141 -3.96 17.38 6.95
CA MET A 141 -3.43 16.10 6.45
C MET A 141 -4.51 15.03 6.53
N CYS A 142 -4.50 14.06 5.62
CA CYS A 142 -5.28 12.83 5.78
C CYS A 142 -4.44 11.85 6.62
N LEU A 143 -5.00 11.31 7.71
CA LEU A 143 -4.23 10.55 8.70
C LEU A 143 -4.47 9.06 8.62
N SER A 144 -5.69 8.63 8.32
CA SER A 144 -6.05 7.22 8.21
C SER A 144 -7.15 7.05 7.16
N LEU A 145 -7.25 5.88 6.57
CA LEU A 145 -8.35 5.55 5.68
C LEU A 145 -8.86 4.13 5.86
N ASP A 146 -10.11 3.88 5.51
CA ASP A 146 -10.65 2.54 5.41
C ASP A 146 -11.68 2.41 4.29
N TRP A 147 -11.84 1.19 3.78
CA TRP A 147 -12.67 0.87 2.63
C TRP A 147 -14.01 0.30 3.04
N GLN A 148 -15.07 0.82 2.44
CA GLN A 148 -16.35 0.12 2.34
C GLN A 148 -16.51 -0.38 0.91
N VAL A 149 -16.55 -1.71 0.73
CA VAL A 149 -16.83 -2.34 -0.57
C VAL A 149 -18.12 -3.12 -0.45
N GLY A 150 -19.09 -2.82 -1.31
CA GLY A 150 -20.33 -3.59 -1.37
C GLY A 150 -20.07 -4.98 -1.94
N TYR A 151 -20.72 -6.01 -1.39
CA TYR A 151 -20.64 -7.37 -1.95
C TYR A 151 -21.11 -7.37 -3.41
N GLY A 152 -20.26 -7.85 -4.32
CA GLY A 152 -20.54 -7.87 -5.76
C GLY A 152 -20.62 -6.48 -6.42
N SER A 153 -20.19 -5.42 -5.73
CA SER A 153 -20.19 -4.05 -6.28
C SER A 153 -18.80 -3.62 -6.74
N VAL A 154 -18.75 -2.99 -7.91
CA VAL A 154 -17.56 -2.29 -8.41
C VAL A 154 -17.38 -0.91 -7.75
N GLU A 155 -18.40 -0.41 -7.08
CA GLU A 155 -18.34 0.83 -6.31
C GLU A 155 -17.72 0.56 -4.94
N ALA A 156 -16.83 1.46 -4.54
CA ALA A 156 -16.26 1.47 -3.21
C ALA A 156 -16.39 2.86 -2.62
N ARG A 157 -16.37 2.94 -1.30
CA ARG A 157 -16.22 4.19 -0.57
C ARG A 157 -14.99 4.12 0.31
N ILE A 158 -14.44 5.29 0.60
CA ILE A 158 -13.34 5.44 1.53
C ILE A 158 -13.79 6.39 2.62
N ALA A 159 -13.67 5.98 3.87
CA ALA A 159 -13.69 6.88 5.01
C ALA A 159 -12.26 7.33 5.27
N THR A 160 -12.01 8.64 5.42
CA THR A 160 -10.69 9.16 5.76
C THR A 160 -10.77 10.21 6.87
N SER A 161 -9.87 10.10 7.85
CA SER A 161 -9.76 11.06 8.96
C SER A 161 -8.74 12.15 8.62
N SER A 162 -8.88 13.33 9.21
CA SER A 162 -7.95 14.44 8.99
C SER A 162 -7.40 15.06 10.27
N SER A 163 -6.23 15.69 10.15
CA SER A 163 -5.63 16.49 11.24
C SER A 163 -6.41 17.76 11.56
N ALA A 164 -7.39 18.13 10.73
CA ALA A 164 -8.34 19.21 11.02
C ALA A 164 -9.53 18.75 11.88
N GLY A 165 -9.55 17.48 12.32
CA GLY A 165 -10.63 16.91 13.12
C GLY A 165 -11.86 16.56 12.29
N THR A 166 -11.70 16.30 10.98
CA THR A 166 -12.81 15.97 10.07
C THR A 166 -12.77 14.51 9.64
N LEU A 167 -13.95 13.94 9.39
CA LEU A 167 -14.15 12.67 8.69
C LEU A 167 -14.73 12.97 7.32
N SER A 168 -14.09 12.49 6.27
CA SER A 168 -14.56 12.62 4.88
C SER A 168 -14.95 11.25 4.34
N LEU A 169 -16.12 11.15 3.70
CA LEU A 169 -16.54 9.96 2.97
C LEU A 169 -16.40 10.23 1.47
N LEU A 170 -15.55 9.43 0.82
CA LEU A 170 -15.21 9.55 -0.59
C LEU A 170 -15.92 8.44 -1.35
N GLN A 171 -16.62 8.79 -2.43
CA GLN A 171 -17.17 7.81 -3.35
C GLN A 171 -16.13 7.55 -4.44
N VAL A 172 -15.73 6.28 -4.59
CA VAL A 172 -14.81 5.83 -5.63
C VAL A 172 -15.66 5.23 -6.74
N PHE A 173 -15.84 5.99 -7.81
CA PHE A 173 -16.50 5.52 -9.02
C PHE A 173 -15.47 4.83 -9.90
N ARG A 174 -15.80 3.61 -10.33
CA ARG A 174 -15.12 2.82 -11.38
C ARG A 174 -13.65 3.21 -11.59
N LEU A 175 -12.75 2.54 -10.88
CA LEU A 175 -11.37 2.37 -11.36
C LEU A 175 -11.50 1.47 -12.60
N LEU A 176 -11.65 2.08 -13.77
CA LEU A 176 -11.74 1.36 -15.02
C LEU A 176 -10.42 0.61 -15.22
N THR A 177 -10.53 -0.71 -15.28
CA THR A 177 -9.57 -1.64 -15.87
C THR A 177 -9.26 -1.25 -17.32
#